data_AF-A0A3S1T7J5-F1
#
_entry.id   AF-A0A3S1T7J5-F1
#
_cell.length_a   1.000
_cell.length_b   1.000
_cell.length_c   1.000
_cell.angle_alpha   90.00
_cell.angle_beta   90.00
_cell.angle_gamma   90.00
#
_symmetry.space_group_name_H-M   'P 1'
#
loop_
_entity.id
_entity.type
_entity.pdbx_description
1 polymer ?
#
loop_
_entity_poly.entity_id
_entity_poly.type
_entity_poly.pdbx_seq_one_letter_code
_entity_poly.pdbx_strand_id
1 'polypeptide(L)' 'WRTLDLPSVKRNARRFADALDAGRNGDPSFRRAADMQKLIDAAFESSAAKLPISVA' A
#
# COMPACT_ATOMS: atom_id res chain seq x y z
N TRP A 1 1.66 -12.04 -27.18
CA TRP A 1 2.50 -11.73 -26.02
C TRP A 1 3.76 -11.01 -26.50
N ARG A 2 4.22 -9.94 -25.84
CA ARG A 2 5.46 -9.24 -26.19
C ARG A 2 6.19 -8.79 -24.92
N THR A 3 7.51 -8.80 -24.95
CA THR A 3 8.33 -8.24 -23.86
C THR A 3 8.29 -6.72 -23.91
N LEU A 4 8.13 -6.10 -22.74
CA LEU A 4 8.18 -4.66 -22.55
C LEU A 4 9.31 -4.35 -21.57
N ASP A 5 10.23 -3.49 -21.97
CA ASP A 5 11.23 -2.96 -21.05
C ASP A 5 10.56 -1.99 -20.09
N LEU A 6 10.72 -2.25 -18.79
CA LEU A 6 10.16 -1.45 -17.72
C LEU A 6 11.26 -0.56 -17.13
N PRO A 7 10.95 0.72 -16.83
CA PRO A 7 11.89 1.57 -16.12
C PRO A 7 12.22 0.97 -14.75
N SER A 8 13.47 1.14 -14.32
CA SER A 8 13.89 0.70 -13.00
C SER A 8 13.13 1.49 -11.93
N VAL A 9 12.41 0.77 -11.07
CA VAL A 9 11.70 1.34 -9.93
C VAL A 9 12.53 1.17 -8.66
N LYS A 10 12.71 2.26 -7.90
CA LYS A 10 13.35 2.19 -6.58
C LYS A 10 12.61 1.19 -5.69
N ARG A 11 13.36 0.28 -5.06
CA ARG A 11 12.82 -0.64 -4.04
C ARG A 11 12.22 0.14 -2.87
N ASN A 12 11.15 -0.38 -2.26
CA ASN A 12 10.48 0.26 -1.13
C ASN A 12 11.43 0.51 0.04
N ALA A 13 12.34 -0.41 0.35
CA ALA A 13 13.34 -0.22 1.40
C ALA A 13 14.21 1.04 1.15
N ARG A 14 14.56 1.32 -0.11
CA ARG A 14 15.32 2.51 -0.46
C ARG A 14 14.48 3.78 -0.37
N ARG A 15 13.22 3.72 -0.81
CA ARG A 15 12.27 4.84 -0.66
C ARG A 15 12.05 5.20 0.82
N PHE A 16 12.04 4.19 1.70
CA PHE A 16 11.92 4.39 3.14
C PHE A 16 13.16 5.06 3.74
N ALA A 17 14.36 4.56 3.43
CA ALA A 17 15.61 5.19 3.87
C ALA A 17 15.70 6.65 3.42
N ASP A 18 15.40 6.92 2.14
CA ASP A 18 15.41 8.29 1.59
C ASP A 18 14.41 9.21 2.34
N ALA A 19 13.26 8.69 2.79
CA ALA A 19 12.26 9.45 3.55
C ALA A 19 12.71 9.77 4.98
N LEU A 20 13.44 8.85 5.62
CA LEU A 20 14.07 9.07 6.93
C LEU A 20 15.15 10.15 6.84
N ASP A 21 16.06 10.01 5.87
CA ASP A 21 17.16 10.95 5.66
C ASP A 21 16.64 12.37 5.35
N ALA A 22 15.56 12.47 4.58
CA ALA A 22 14.95 13.75 4.20
C ALA A 22 14.03 14.35 5.29
N GLY A 23 13.73 13.61 6.36
CA GLY A 23 12.76 14.01 7.38
C GLY A 23 11.34 14.25 6.84
N ARG A 24 11.03 13.74 5.65
CA ARG A 24 9.75 13.95 4.96
C ARG A 24 9.20 12.61 4.53
N ASN A 25 8.01 12.28 5.03
CA ASN A 25 7.31 11.07 4.61
C ASN A 25 7.08 11.08 3.09
N GLY A 26 7.37 9.95 2.46
CA GLY A 26 7.07 9.72 1.05
C GLY A 26 5.59 9.50 0.78
N ASP A 27 5.22 9.54 -0.49
CA ASP A 27 3.89 9.18 -0.99
C ASP A 27 3.98 7.88 -1.81
N PRO A 28 3.11 6.88 -1.60
CA PRO A 28 2.08 6.78 -0.55
C PRO A 28 2.66 6.74 0.87
N SER A 29 2.03 7.50 1.77
CA SER A 29 2.42 7.54 3.19
C SER A 29 2.07 6.27 3.96
N PHE A 30 2.70 6.08 5.12
CA PHE A 30 2.33 5.01 6.06
C PHE A 30 0.86 5.04 6.47
N ARG A 31 0.28 6.24 6.63
CA ARG A 31 -1.14 6.39 6.91
C ARG A 31 -1.98 5.80 5.79
N ARG A 32 -1.65 6.13 4.53
CA ARG A 32 -2.34 5.56 3.37
C ARG A 32 -2.17 4.04 3.27
N ALA A 33 -1.00 3.51 3.63
CA ALA A 33 -0.79 2.07 3.70
C ALA A 33 -1.67 1.39 4.76
N ALA A 34 -1.80 2.01 5.94
CA ALA A 34 -2.69 1.52 7.00
C ALA A 34 -4.15 1.55 6.57
N ASP A 35 -4.60 2.63 5.92
CA ASP A 35 -5.97 2.74 5.40
C ASP A 35 -6.27 1.66 4.33
N MET A 36 -5.28 1.35 3.47
CA MET A 36 -5.40 0.23 2.53
C MET A 36 -5.49 -1.12 3.23
N GLN A 37 -4.71 -1.33 4.30
CA GLN A 37 -4.76 -2.58 5.06
C GLN A 37 -6.13 -2.79 5.71
N LYS A 38 -6.70 -1.75 6.35
CA LYS A 38 -8.06 -1.82 6.92
C LYS A 38 -9.12 -2.22 5.89
N LEU A 39 -9.03 -1.66 4.68
CA LEU A 39 -9.95 -2.00 3.60
C LEU A 39 -9.80 -3.46 3.16
N ILE A 40 -8.57 -3.95 3.03
CA ILE A 40 -8.28 -5.34 2.67
C ILE A 40 -8.84 -6.28 3.74
N ASP A 41 -8.61 -5.99 5.01
CA ASP A 41 -9.08 -6.79 6.14
C ASP A 41 -10.61 -6.86 6.15
N ALA A 42 -11.29 -5.71 5.98
CA ALA A 42 -12.75 -5.65 5.91
C ALA A 42 -13.32 -6.40 4.70
N ALA A 43 -12.61 -6.42 3.57
CA ALA A 43 -13.03 -7.20 2.40
C ALA A 43 -12.97 -8.71 2.69
N PHE A 44 -11.92 -9.18 3.37
CA PHE A 44 -11.83 -10.56 3.82
C PHE A 44 -12.94 -10.91 4.82
N GLU A 45 -13.20 -10.05 5.80
CA GLU A 45 -14.28 -10.23 6.77
C GLU A 45 -15.66 -10.28 6.08
N SER A 46 -15.93 -9.35 5.18
CA SER A 46 -17.17 -9.30 4.41
C SER A 46 -17.38 -10.58 3.59
N SER A 47 -16.32 -11.09 2.95
CA SER A 47 -16.38 -12.34 2.21
C SER A 47 -16.69 -13.54 3.11
N ALA A 48 -16.10 -13.59 4.32
CA ALA A 48 -16.32 -14.68 5.26
C ALA A 48 -17.74 -14.65 5.85
N ALA A 49 -18.22 -13.47 6.23
CA ALA A 49 -19.53 -13.26 6.84
C ALA A 49 -20.68 -13.24 5.82
N LYS A 50 -20.38 -13.07 4.53
CA LYS A 50 -21.37 -12.83 3.45
C LYS A 50 -22.29 -11.64 3.74
N LEU A 51 -21.75 -10.62 4.40
CA LEU A 51 -22.46 -9.40 4.78
C LEU A 51 -21.60 -8.17 4.47
N PRO A 52 -22.20 -7.00 4.19
CA PRO A 52 -21.46 -5.75 4.06
C PRO A 52 -20.77 -5.37 5.39
N ILE A 53 -19.49 -4.98 5.32
CA ILE A 53 -18.72 -4.47 6.45
C ILE A 53 -18.35 -3.00 6.17
N SER A 54 -18.51 -2.14 7.18
CA SER A 54 -18.12 -0.72 7.08
C SER A 54 -16.65 -0.56 7.47
N VAL A 55 -15.89 0.18 6.68
CA VAL A 55 -14.48 0.52 6.95
C VAL A 55 -14.41 1.89 7.61
N ALA A 56 -13.73 2.00 8.76
CA ALA A 56 -13.57 3.23 9.54
C ALA A 56 -12.16 3.85 9.43
#